data_AF-A0A356WX63-F1
#
_entry.id   AF-A0A356WX63-F1
#
_cell.length_a   1.000
_cell.length_b   1.000
_cell.length_c   1.000
_cell.angle_alpha   90.00
_cell.angle_beta   90.00
_cell.angle_gamma   90.00
#
_symmetry.space_group_name_H-M   'P 1'
#
loop_
_entity.id
_entity.type
_entity.pdbx_description
1 polymer ?
#
loop_
_entity_poly.entity_id
_entity_poly.type
_entity_poly.pdbx_seq_one_letter_code
_entity_poly.pdbx_strand_id
1 'polypeptide(L)' 'QEGLTLAQELDAALKGKQVNCEVVIGTPFIHLASVANAIDTEKIGVAAQNCADKASGAYTGEVSAEMVASTGAKYVI' A
#
# COMPACT_ATOMS: atom_id res chain seq x y z
N GLN A 1 -8.85 -6.56 -9.85
CA GLN A 1 -8.25 -7.90 -9.67
C GLN A 1 -6.75 -7.89 -9.97
N GLU A 2 -6.32 -7.26 -11.07
CA GLU A 2 -4.92 -7.29 -11.56
C GLU A 2 -3.86 -6.82 -10.55
N GLY A 3 -4.10 -5.71 -9.84
CA GLY A 3 -3.12 -5.19 -8.86
C GLY A 3 -2.88 -6.14 -7.67
N LEU A 4 -3.88 -6.93 -7.29
CA LEU A 4 -3.72 -7.94 -6.24
C LEU A 4 -2.88 -9.12 -6.74
N THR A 5 -3.12 -9.57 -7.97
CA THR A 5 -2.34 -10.64 -8.60
C THR A 5 -0.88 -10.24 -8.71
N LEU A 6 -0.58 -9.02 -9.18
CA LEU A 6 0.79 -8.52 -9.27
C LEU A 6 1.49 -8.50 -7.89
N ALA A 7 0.78 -8.07 -6.83
CA ALA A 7 1.34 -8.03 -5.48
C ALA A 7 1.69 -9.44 -4.98
N GLN A 8 0.82 -10.42 -5.21
CA GLN A 8 1.06 -11.82 -4.83
C GLN A 8 2.22 -12.44 -5.61
N GLU A 9 2.31 -12.17 -6.91
CA GLU A 9 3.41 -12.63 -7.75
C GLU A 9 4.76 -12.03 -7.31
N LEU A 10 4.77 -10.74 -6.93
CA LEU A 10 5.96 -10.07 -6.42
C LEU A 10 6.38 -10.64 -5.06
N ASP A 11 5.45 -10.87 -4.14
CA ASP A 11 5.70 -11.51 -2.85
C ASP A 11 6.34 -12.90 -3.04
N ALA A 12 5.75 -13.72 -3.91
CA ALA A 12 6.29 -15.03 -4.26
C ALA A 12 7.70 -14.92 -4.88
N ALA A 13 7.94 -13.94 -5.75
CA ALA A 13 9.22 -13.73 -6.41
C ALA A 13 10.34 -13.29 -5.45
N LEU A 14 9.99 -12.58 -4.37
CA LEU A 14 10.93 -12.10 -3.34
C LEU A 14 11.11 -13.08 -2.17
N LYS A 15 10.28 -14.12 -2.08
CA LYS A 15 10.35 -15.12 -1.02
C LYS A 15 11.71 -15.80 -0.96
N GLY A 16 12.35 -15.73 0.20
CA GLY A 16 13.68 -16.32 0.45
C GLY A 16 14.85 -15.59 -0.21
N LYS A 17 14.62 -14.43 -0.82
CA LYS A 17 15.68 -13.61 -1.41
C LYS A 17 16.03 -12.44 -0.49
N GLN A 18 17.32 -12.10 -0.46
CA GLN A 18 17.79 -10.86 0.14
C GLN A 18 17.92 -9.82 -0.97
N VAL A 19 17.15 -8.74 -0.86
CA VAL A 19 17.22 -7.57 -1.74
C VAL A 19 18.00 -6.47 -1.04
N ASN A 20 18.88 -5.79 -1.78
CA ASN A 20 19.70 -4.68 -1.28
C ASN A 20 19.01 -3.31 -1.44
N CYS A 21 17.70 -3.33 -1.63
CA CYS A 21 16.87 -2.15 -1.77
C CYS A 21 15.51 -2.39 -1.12
N GLU A 22 14.83 -1.29 -0.81
CA GLU A 22 13.45 -1.32 -0.36
C GLU A 22 12.50 -1.45 -1.56
N VAL A 23 11.48 -2.29 -1.42
CA VAL A 23 10.46 -2.51 -2.45
C VAL A 23 9.13 -2.00 -1.92
N VAL A 24 8.49 -1.09 -2.64
CA VAL A 24 7.21 -0.48 -2.25
C VAL A 24 6.23 -0.52 -3.41
N ILE A 25 4.99 -0.95 -3.15
CA ILE A 25 3.90 -0.99 -4.13
C ILE A 25 2.95 0.19 -3.88
N GLY A 26 2.88 1.12 -4.83
CA GLY A 26 1.85 2.16 -4.88
C GLY A 26 0.57 1.65 -5.53
N THR A 27 -0.54 1.59 -4.78
CA THR A 27 -1.81 1.01 -5.26
C THR A 27 -2.98 1.98 -5.08
N PRO A 28 -4.02 1.94 -5.93
CA PRO A 28 -5.24 2.73 -5.74
C PRO A 28 -5.85 2.52 -4.36
N PHE A 29 -6.45 3.57 -3.78
CA PHE A 29 -6.98 3.56 -2.40
C PHE A 29 -7.87 2.35 -2.10
N ILE A 30 -8.78 2.04 -3.03
CA ILE A 30 -9.74 0.92 -2.92
C ILE A 30 -9.09 -0.47 -2.85
N HIS A 31 -7.78 -0.58 -3.07
CA HIS A 31 -7.03 -1.83 -3.07
C HIS A 31 -5.95 -1.89 -1.99
N LEU A 32 -5.70 -0.80 -1.25
CA LEU A 32 -4.62 -0.76 -0.26
C LEU A 32 -4.74 -1.88 0.77
N ALA A 33 -5.90 -2.02 1.41
CA ALA A 33 -6.12 -3.04 2.43
C ALA A 33 -6.00 -4.46 1.86
N SER A 34 -6.54 -4.71 0.66
CA SER A 34 -6.46 -6.02 0.03
C SER A 34 -5.02 -6.39 -0.34
N VAL A 35 -4.23 -5.44 -0.84
CA VAL A 35 -2.82 -5.66 -1.18
C VAL A 35 -1.99 -5.87 0.09
N ALA A 36 -2.15 -5.02 1.10
CA ALA A 36 -1.43 -5.14 2.36
C ALA A 36 -1.68 -6.49 3.06
N ASN A 37 -2.92 -7.00 2.99
CA ASN A 37 -3.28 -8.31 3.56
C ASN A 37 -2.78 -9.52 2.74
N ALA A 38 -2.35 -9.32 1.50
CA ALA A 38 -2.00 -10.41 0.59
C ALA A 38 -0.49 -10.66 0.45
N ILE A 39 0.36 -9.82 1.07
CA ILE A 39 1.82 -9.86 0.95
C ILE A 39 2.50 -9.77 2.32
N ASP A 40 3.78 -10.12 2.38
CA ASP A 40 4.63 -9.90 3.54
C ASP A 40 5.03 -8.41 3.66
N THR A 41 4.29 -7.66 4.47
CA THR A 41 4.48 -6.22 4.70
C THR A 41 5.72 -5.85 5.52
N GLU A 42 6.51 -6.84 5.96
CA GLU A 42 7.86 -6.61 6.49
C GLU A 42 8.92 -6.57 5.37
N LYS A 43 8.64 -7.21 4.22
CA LYS A 43 9.53 -7.19 3.05
C LYS A 43 9.12 -6.18 1.99
N ILE A 44 7.82 -5.99 1.81
CA ILE A 44 7.25 -5.14 0.77
C ILE A 44 6.41 -4.05 1.41
N GLY A 45 6.81 -2.80 1.21
CA GLY A 45 6.02 -1.64 1.62
C GLY A 45 4.77 -1.47 0.75
N VAL A 46 3.72 -0.92 1.33
CA VAL A 46 2.51 -0.52 0.59
C VAL A 46 2.34 0.98 0.71
N ALA A 47 2.09 1.64 -0.43
CA ALA A 47 1.91 3.08 -0.53
C ALA A 47 0.54 3.45 -1.10
N ALA A 48 -0.09 4.46 -0.51
CA ALA A 48 -1.16 5.19 -1.19
C ALA A 48 -0.57 6.11 -2.27
N GLN A 49 -1.36 6.40 -3.29
CA GLN A 49 -0.94 7.26 -4.41
C GLN A 49 -1.21 8.76 -4.16
N ASN A 50 -1.98 9.09 -3.10
CA ASN A 50 -2.28 10.44 -2.69
C ASN A 50 -2.68 10.46 -1.21
N CYS A 51 -2.55 11.61 -0.56
CA CYS A 51 -3.07 11.88 0.78
C CYS A 51 -3.44 13.36 0.90
N ALA A 52 -4.61 13.62 1.49
CA ALA A 52 -5.05 14.97 1.80
C ALA A 52 -4.17 15.61 2.88
N ASP A 53 -4.00 16.93 2.81
CA ASP A 53 -3.26 17.72 3.79
C ASP A 53 -4.08 18.00 5.08
N LYS A 54 -5.32 17.51 5.14
CA LYS A 54 -6.23 17.64 6.27
C LYS A 54 -6.43 16.30 6.97
N ALA A 55 -6.38 16.30 8.29
CA ALA A 55 -6.66 15.12 9.09
C ALA A 55 -8.14 14.67 8.97
N SER A 56 -9.08 15.62 8.93
CA SER A 56 -10.51 15.38 8.74
C SER A 56 -11.23 16.67 8.31
N GLY A 57 -12.45 16.56 7.80
CA GLY A 57 -13.33 17.70 7.50
C GLY A 57 -14.23 17.49 6.29
N ALA A 58 -14.85 18.58 5.83
CA ALA A 58 -15.78 18.58 4.69
C ALA A 58 -15.04 18.61 3.34
N TYR A 59 -14.24 17.56 3.08
CA TYR A 59 -13.44 17.38 1.88
C TYR A 59 -13.90 16.12 1.15
N THR A 60 -15.04 16.20 0.47
CA THR A 60 -15.69 15.05 -0.16
C THR A 60 -14.76 14.38 -1.18
N GLY A 61 -14.50 13.08 -0.98
CA GLY A 61 -13.66 12.26 -1.86
C GLY A 61 -12.18 12.22 -1.49
N GLU A 62 -11.74 13.08 -0.56
CA GLU A 62 -10.36 13.09 -0.08
C GLU A 62 -10.09 11.99 0.95
N VAL A 63 -8.85 11.52 1.00
CA VAL A 63 -8.39 10.47 1.92
C VAL A 63 -7.33 11.05 2.85
N SER A 64 -7.55 10.96 4.16
CA SER A 64 -6.58 11.43 5.16
C SER A 64 -5.46 10.42 5.42
N ALA A 65 -4.35 10.90 6.00
CA ALA A 65 -3.23 10.05 6.37
C ALA A 65 -3.64 8.93 7.35
N GLU A 66 -4.56 9.22 8.27
CA GLU A 66 -5.09 8.23 9.21
C GLU A 66 -5.90 7.14 8.50
N MET A 67 -6.70 7.50 7.50
CA MET A 67 -7.41 6.53 6.67
C MET A 67 -6.44 5.64 5.90
N VAL A 68 -5.38 6.20 5.31
CA VAL A 68 -4.33 5.40 4.63
C VAL A 68 -3.64 4.46 5.62
N ALA A 69 -3.22 4.95 6.78
CA ALA A 69 -2.55 4.14 7.79
C ALA A 69 -3.44 2.97 8.25
N SER A 70 -4.76 3.19 8.33
CA SER A 70 -5.72 2.14 8.73
C SER A 70 -5.80 0.96 7.76
N THR A 71 -5.34 1.12 6.52
CA THR A 71 -5.31 0.02 5.54
C THR A 71 -4.07 -0.87 5.65
N GLY A 72 -3.13 -0.54 6.53
CA GLY A 72 -1.81 -1.20 6.62
C GLY A 72 -0.75 -0.62 5.69
N ALA A 73 -1.06 0.44 4.94
CA ALA A 73 -0.06 1.16 4.16
C ALA A 73 0.84 2.00 5.09
N LYS A 74 2.15 1.99 4.81
CA LYS A 74 3.17 2.72 5.58
C LYS A 74 3.72 3.94 4.84
N TYR A 75 3.41 4.05 3.55
CA TYR A 75 3.93 5.05 2.65
C TYR A 75 2.79 5.79 1.93
N VAL A 76 3.10 6.99 1.43
CA VAL A 76 2.28 7.75 0.50
C VAL A 76 3.22 8.44 -0.49
N ILE A 77 2.85 8.46 -1.77
CA ILE A 77 3.54 9.20 -2.83
C ILE A 77 3.18 10.69 -2.77
#